data_AF-A0A7V7CS79-F1
#
_entry.id   AF-A0A7V7CS79-F1
#
_cell.length_a   1.000
_cell.length_b   1.000
_cell.length_c   1.000
_cell.angle_alpha   90.00
_cell.angle_beta   90.00
_cell.angle_gamma   90.00
#
_symmetry.space_group_name_H-M   'P 1'
#
loop_
_entity.id
_entity.type
_entity.pdbx_description
1 polymer ?
#
loop_
_entity_poly.entity_id
_entity_poly.type
_entity_poly.pdbx_seq_one_letter_code
_entity_poly.pdbx_strand_id
1 'polypeptide(L)'
;KEGTTNVLAFAMDESGAAEDGGLTLRSAMLGDVVISLDRAQQESMEFGETLQQRVETLLVHGVLHLVGYDHEKNEEEALLMEGMEKRLLALIGFKNEE
;
A
#
# COMPACT_ATOMS: atom_id res chain seq x y z
N LYS A 1 -17.28 1.97 0.10
CA LYS A 1 -16.89 3.00 -0.89
C LYS A 1 -17.47 2.60 -2.24
N GLU A 2 -18.21 3.48 -2.92
CA GLU A 2 -18.60 3.29 -4.33
C GLU A 2 -17.69 4.18 -5.21
N GLY A 3 -17.05 3.56 -6.20
CA GLY A 3 -16.11 4.20 -7.13
C GLY A 3 -15.07 3.21 -7.66
N THR A 4 -14.70 3.31 -8.95
CA THR A 4 -13.60 2.53 -9.52
C THR A 4 -12.30 2.91 -8.79
N THR A 5 -11.72 1.95 -8.07
CA THR A 5 -10.46 2.17 -7.35
C THR A 5 -9.38 1.25 -7.89
N ASN A 6 -8.15 1.71 -7.84
CA ASN A 6 -6.98 1.05 -8.37
C ASN A 6 -6.40 0.01 -7.39
N VAL A 7 -6.61 0.22 -6.08
CA VAL A 7 -6.20 -0.71 -5.02
C VAL A 7 -7.21 -0.73 -3.88
N LEU A 8 -7.48 -1.93 -3.36
CA LEU A 8 -8.21 -2.16 -2.12
C LEU A 8 -7.34 -2.92 -1.15
N ALA A 9 -7.31 -2.46 0.11
CA ALA A 9 -6.63 -3.13 1.22
C ALA A 9 -7.68 -3.56 2.26
N PHE A 10 -7.74 -4.85 2.55
CA PHE A 10 -8.67 -5.43 3.51
C PHE A 10 -7.90 -5.96 4.71
N ALA A 11 -7.78 -5.17 5.77
CA ALA A 11 -7.13 -5.61 7.00
C ALA A 11 -7.94 -6.73 7.69
N MET A 12 -7.26 -7.78 8.15
CA MET A 12 -7.88 -8.77 9.02
C MET A 12 -7.81 -8.28 10.48
N ASP A 13 -8.98 -8.08 11.09
CA ASP A 13 -9.09 -7.89 12.54
C ASP A 13 -9.15 -9.28 13.19
N GLU A 14 -8.03 -9.76 13.72
CA GLU A 14 -8.08 -10.87 14.68
C GLU A 14 -8.63 -10.32 15.98
N SER A 15 -9.92 -10.52 16.21
CA SER A 15 -10.59 -10.23 17.49
C SER A 15 -9.88 -11.00 18.61
N GLY A 16 -8.86 -10.36 19.15
CA GLY A 16 -7.84 -10.95 20.02
C GLY A 16 -6.85 -9.87 20.40
N ALA A 17 -7.37 -8.78 20.96
CA ALA A 17 -6.60 -7.67 21.52
C ALA A 17 -5.42 -8.20 22.34
N ALA A 18 -4.21 -8.11 21.78
CA ALA A 18 -3.01 -8.14 22.57
C ALA A 18 -2.94 -6.78 23.29
N GLU A 19 -3.32 -6.78 24.56
CA GLU A 19 -3.19 -5.65 25.49
C GLU A 19 -1.72 -5.40 25.88
N ASP A 20 -0.83 -5.25 24.90
CA ASP A 20 0.52 -4.79 25.12
C ASP A 20 1.04 -4.12 23.85
N GLY A 21 1.47 -2.86 23.97
CA GLY A 21 1.88 -1.98 22.87
C GLY A 21 3.18 -2.38 22.17
N GLY A 22 3.34 -3.67 21.86
CA GLY A 22 4.43 -4.26 21.12
C GLY A 22 3.94 -4.90 19.82
N LEU A 23 4.71 -4.72 18.75
CA LEU A 23 4.49 -5.28 17.41
C LEU A 23 4.59 -6.81 17.44
N THR A 24 3.55 -7.47 17.94
CA THR A 24 3.53 -8.93 18.10
C THR A 24 3.09 -9.56 16.78
N LEU A 25 4.05 -9.78 15.87
CA LEU A 25 3.87 -10.56 14.64
C LEU A 25 3.68 -12.06 14.94
N ARG A 26 2.75 -12.42 15.82
CA ARG A 26 2.34 -13.83 16.02
C ARG A 26 1.31 -14.18 14.94
N SER A 27 1.80 -14.50 13.75
CA SER A 27 1.04 -15.18 12.69
C SER A 27 -0.29 -14.53 12.28
N ALA A 28 -0.43 -13.21 12.35
CA ALA A 28 -1.60 -12.52 11.80
C ALA A 28 -1.39 -12.31 10.29
N MET A 29 -2.25 -12.91 9.47
CA MET A 29 -2.38 -12.49 8.06
C MET A 29 -2.75 -11.00 8.09
N LEU A 30 -1.94 -10.13 7.47
CA LEU A 30 -2.19 -8.68 7.47
C LEU A 30 -3.52 -8.35 6.79
N GLY A 31 -3.90 -9.16 5.80
CA GLY A 31 -5.05 -8.92 4.96
C GLY A 31 -4.76 -9.15 3.48
N ASP A 32 -5.68 -8.68 2.64
CA ASP A 32 -5.58 -8.80 1.19
C ASP A 32 -5.34 -7.43 0.54
N VAL A 33 -4.48 -7.39 -0.48
CA VAL A 33 -4.34 -6.26 -1.41
C VAL A 33 -4.82 -6.70 -2.78
N VAL A 34 -5.86 -6.06 -3.31
CA VAL A 34 -6.43 -6.35 -4.63
C VAL A 34 -6.13 -5.18 -5.56
N ILE A 35 -5.45 -5.45 -6.67
CA ILE A 35 -5.03 -4.45 -7.66
C ILE A 35 -5.72 -4.72 -9.00
N SER A 36 -6.37 -3.71 -9.57
CA SER A 36 -6.92 -3.79 -10.93
C SER A 36 -5.83 -3.51 -11.96
N LEU A 37 -5.41 -4.54 -12.71
CA LEU A 37 -4.38 -4.37 -13.75
C LEU A 37 -4.85 -3.49 -14.91
N ASP A 38 -6.13 -3.56 -15.30
CA ASP A 38 -6.66 -2.70 -16.36
C ASP A 38 -6.58 -1.22 -15.98
N ARG A 39 -6.91 -0.89 -14.72
CA ARG A 39 -6.82 0.48 -14.24
C ARG A 39 -5.38 0.92 -14.02
N ALA A 40 -4.54 0.04 -13.45
CA ALA A 40 -3.11 0.29 -13.33
C ALA A 40 -2.45 0.56 -14.70
N GLN A 41 -2.87 -0.14 -15.75
CA GLN A 41 -2.37 0.07 -17.10
C GLN A 41 -2.80 1.43 -17.68
N GLN A 42 -4.03 1.86 -17.43
CA GLN A 42 -4.48 3.20 -17.84
C GLN A 42 -3.70 4.27 -17.08
N GLU A 43 -3.57 4.14 -15.76
CA GLU A 43 -2.82 5.09 -14.93
C GLU A 43 -1.34 5.16 -15.35
N SER A 44 -0.69 4.02 -15.62
CA SER A 44 0.72 4.03 -16.03
C SER A 44 0.92 4.85 -17.32
N MET A 45 -0.03 4.81 -18.25
CA MET A 45 -0.02 5.64 -19.45
C MET A 45 -0.25 7.13 -19.14
N GLU A 46 -1.17 7.44 -18.21
CA GLU A 46 -1.46 8.81 -17.77
C GLU A 46 -0.26 9.46 -17.07
N PHE A 47 0.47 8.69 -16.26
CA PHE A 47 1.63 9.14 -15.49
C PHE A 47 2.98 8.97 -16.22
N GLY A 48 2.99 8.37 -17.41
CA GLY A 48 4.20 8.20 -18.22
C GLY A 48 5.21 7.19 -17.64
N GLU A 49 4.72 6.16 -16.96
CA GLU A 49 5.51 5.11 -16.32
C GLU A 49 5.14 3.71 -16.83
N THR A 50 5.97 2.73 -16.49
CA THR A 50 5.68 1.33 -16.85
C THR A 50 4.55 0.77 -15.98
N LEU A 51 3.83 -0.22 -16.52
CA LEU A 51 2.82 -0.94 -15.73
C LEU A 51 3.42 -1.52 -14.44
N GLN A 52 4.65 -2.04 -14.52
CA GLN A 52 5.36 -2.58 -13.37
C GLN A 52 5.54 -1.53 -12.26
N GLN A 53 6.04 -0.33 -12.60
CA GLN A 53 6.20 0.76 -11.64
C GLN A 53 4.88 1.18 -10.98
N ARG A 54 3.79 1.22 -11.76
CA ARG A 54 2.45 1.52 -11.22
C ARG A 54 2.00 0.43 -10.24
N VAL A 55 2.15 -0.84 -10.61
CA VAL A 55 1.76 -1.97 -9.75
C VAL A 55 2.60 -1.99 -8.46
N GLU A 56 3.90 -1.71 -8.55
CA GLU A 56 4.79 -1.61 -7.37
C GLU A 56 4.32 -0.50 -6.42
N THR A 57 3.97 0.67 -6.96
CA THR A 57 3.43 1.79 -6.19
C THR A 57 2.10 1.41 -5.52
N LEU A 58 1.16 0.82 -6.26
CA LEU A 58 -0.13 0.40 -5.72
C LEU A 58 0.01 -0.71 -4.66
N LEU A 59 0.97 -1.61 -4.82
CA LEU A 59 1.24 -2.65 -3.84
C LEU A 59 1.79 -2.07 -2.54
N VAL A 60 2.79 -1.18 -2.62
CA VAL A 60 3.34 -0.48 -1.45
C VAL A 60 2.24 0.31 -0.74
N HIS A 61 1.43 1.05 -1.50
CA HIS A 61 0.28 1.81 -0.99
C HIS A 61 -0.71 0.89 -0.24
N GLY A 62 -1.12 -0.22 -0.85
CA GLY A 62 -2.04 -1.18 -0.24
C GLY A 62 -1.48 -1.81 1.03
N VAL A 63 -0.20 -2.18 1.05
CA VAL A 63 0.46 -2.72 2.25
C VAL A 63 0.54 -1.69 3.37
N LEU A 64 0.82 -0.42 3.06
CA LEU A 64 0.83 0.65 4.05
C LEU A 64 -0.54 0.84 4.71
N HIS A 65 -1.62 0.72 3.94
CA HIS A 65 -2.96 0.68 4.50
C HIS A 65 -3.21 -0.53 5.41
N LEU A 66 -2.72 -1.73 5.04
CA LEU A 66 -2.84 -2.92 5.90
C LEU A 66 -2.12 -2.78 7.24
N VAL A 67 -1.03 -2.00 7.31
CA VAL A 67 -0.27 -1.78 8.56
C VAL A 67 -0.69 -0.50 9.30
N GLY A 68 -1.75 0.18 8.86
CA GLY A 68 -2.42 1.24 9.60
C GLY A 68 -2.07 2.68 9.19
N TYR A 69 -1.40 2.91 8.07
CA TYR A 69 -1.25 4.26 7.51
C TYR A 69 -2.53 4.65 6.76
N ASP A 70 -2.98 5.91 6.93
CA ASP A 70 -4.18 6.40 6.26
C ASP A 70 -4.03 7.86 5.79
N HIS A 71 -3.85 8.04 4.48
CA HIS A 71 -3.72 9.35 3.86
C HIS A 71 -5.04 10.14 3.75
N GLU A 72 -6.21 9.54 4.01
CA GLU A 72 -7.50 10.23 3.94
C GLU A 72 -7.89 10.90 5.26
N LYS A 73 -7.18 10.58 6.36
CA LYS A 73 -7.53 11.02 7.71
C LYS A 73 -7.21 12.48 7.98
N ASN A 74 -6.00 12.93 7.66
CA ASN A 74 -5.56 14.33 7.74
C ASN A 74 -4.26 14.55 6.96
N GLU A 75 -3.86 15.82 6.79
CA GLU A 75 -2.66 16.21 6.04
C GLU A 75 -1.34 15.67 6.64
N GLU A 76 -1.24 15.58 7.97
CA GLU A 76 -0.06 15.04 8.64
C GLU A 76 0.12 13.54 8.34
N GLU A 77 -0.95 12.75 8.43
CA GLU A 77 -0.91 11.33 8.10
C GLU A 77 -0.68 11.08 6.60
N ALA A 78 -1.22 11.94 5.72
CA ALA A 78 -0.92 11.89 4.30
C ALA A 78 0.58 12.09 4.03
N LEU A 79 1.21 13.09 4.66
CA LEU A 79 2.66 13.35 4.52
C LEU A 79 3.51 12.20 5.09
N LEU A 80 3.09 11.61 6.21
CA LEU A 80 3.76 10.44 6.80
C LEU A 80 3.68 9.24 5.87
N MET A 81 2.51 8.95 5.32
CA MET A 81 2.30 7.85 4.39
C MET A 81 3.12 8.06 3.10
N GLU A 82 3.08 9.25 2.51
CA GLU A 82 3.86 9.59 1.30
C GLU A 82 5.38 9.41 1.54
N GLY A 83 5.87 9.83 2.70
CA GLY A 83 7.28 9.64 3.07
C GLY A 83 7.66 8.16 3.18
N MET A 84 6.76 7.34 3.74
CA MET A 84 6.96 5.90 3.85
C MET A 84 6.86 5.20 2.49
N GLU A 85 5.95 5.60 1.61
CA GLU A 85 5.87 5.11 0.23
C GLU A 85 7.17 5.32 -0.51
N LYS A 86 7.69 6.57 -0.51
CA LYS A 86 8.98 6.90 -1.15
C LYS A 86 10.12 6.06 -0.60
N ARG A 87 10.17 5.88 0.72
CA ARG A 87 11.20 5.08 1.39
C ARG A 87 11.13 3.60 0.99
N LEU A 88 9.93 3.02 0.97
CA LEU A 88 9.73 1.62 0.61
C LEU A 88 9.99 1.39 -0.88
N LEU A 89 9.52 2.28 -1.75
CA LEU A 89 9.82 2.21 -3.19
C LEU A 89 11.32 2.36 -3.46
N ALA A 90 12.05 3.18 -2.70
CA ALA A 90 13.52 3.25 -2.82
C ALA A 90 14.25 1.99 -2.34
N LEU A 91 13.66 1.24 -1.40
CA LEU A 91 14.21 -0.02 -0.89
C LEU A 91 13.88 -1.21 -1.79
N ILE A 92 12.64 -1.27 -2.27
CA ILE A 92 12.13 -2.32 -3.17
C ILE A 92 12.63 -2.09 -4.58
N GLY A 93 12.87 -0.83 -4.95
CA GLY A 93 13.40 -0.37 -6.22
C GLY A 93 14.54 -1.27 -6.63
N PHE A 94 14.16 -2.30 -7.39
CA PHE A 94 15.07 -3.29 -7.92
C PHE A 94 16.13 -2.46 -8.61
N LYS A 95 17.38 -2.60 -8.17
CA LYS A 95 18.52 -2.11 -8.93
C LYS A 95 18.20 -2.49 -10.36
N ASN A 96 17.97 -1.49 -11.22
CA ASN A 96 17.90 -1.73 -12.65
C ASN A 96 19.15 -2.55 -12.96
N GLU A 97 18.95 -3.81 -13.32
CA GLU A 97 20.02 -4.61 -13.89
C GLU A 97 20.28 -3.98 -15.25
N GLU A 98 21.28 -3.09 -15.27
CA GLU A 98 22.37 -2.89 -16.25
C GLU A 98 22.94 -1.45 -16.16
#